data_AF-A0A0J1G8J3-F1
#
_entry.id   AF-A0A0J1G8J3-F1
#
_cell.length_a   1.000
_cell.length_b   1.000
_cell.length_c   1.000
_cell.angle_alpha   90.00
_cell.angle_beta   90.00
_cell.angle_gamma   90.00
#
_symmetry.space_group_name_H-M   'P 1'
#
loop_
_entity.id
_entity.type
_entity.pdbx_description
1 polymer ?
#
loop_
_entity_poly.entity_id
_entity_poly.type
_entity_poly.pdbx_seq_one_letter_code
_entity_poly.pdbx_strand_id
1 'polypeptide(L)' 'MAHHRDNNEGVPGCFFSAEAEATYDRSIEALCKDNGLI' A
#
# COMPACT_ATOMS: atom_id res chain seq x y z
N MET A 1 1.96 -0.44 14.40
CA MET A 1 0.69 -0.77 13.72
C MET A 1 -0.50 0.13 14.11
N ALA A 2 -0.46 0.89 15.22
CA ALA A 2 -1.52 1.89 15.52
C ALA A 2 -1.26 3.25 14.84
N HIS A 3 0.01 3.61 14.62
CA HIS A 3 0.44 4.94 14.18
C HIS A 3 0.17 5.29 12.71
N HIS A 4 0.00 4.33 11.80
CA HIS A 4 -0.30 4.63 10.39
C HIS A 4 -1.80 4.80 10.10
N ARG A 5 -2.65 4.22 10.96
CA ARG A 5 -4.10 4.17 10.74
C ARG A 5 -4.78 5.51 11.07
N ASP A 6 -4.23 6.26 12.01
CA ASP A 6 -4.76 7.56 12.44
C ASP A 6 -4.31 8.74 11.53
N ASN A 7 -3.21 8.59 10.78
CA ASN A 7 -2.64 9.65 9.95
C ASN A 7 -3.03 9.58 8.46
N ASN A 8 -3.86 8.63 8.06
CA ASN A 8 -4.20 8.41 6.64
C ASN A 8 -2.94 8.21 5.74
N GLU A 9 -1.83 7.73 6.30
CA GLU A 9 -0.57 7.52 5.55
C GLU A 9 -0.65 6.37 4.55
N GLY A 10 -1.73 5.57 4.60
CA GLY A 10 -1.89 4.39 3.77
C GLY A 10 -0.99 3.22 4.20
N VAL A 11 -0.82 2.26 3.30
CA VAL A 11 0.06 1.10 3.48
C VAL A 11 1.51 1.52 3.27
N PRO A 12 2.45 1.13 4.16
CA PRO A 12 3.86 1.39 3.96
C PRO A 12 4.37 0.82 2.63
N GLY A 13 5.28 1.54 1.98
CA GLY A 13 5.71 1.19 0.63
C GLY A 13 6.45 -0.12 0.48
N CYS A 14 7.11 -0.56 1.55
CA CYS A 14 7.80 -1.84 1.59
C CYS A 14 6.88 -3.08 1.46
N PHE A 15 5.55 -2.91 1.51
CA PHE A 15 4.58 -3.98 1.25
C PHE A 15 4.21 -4.15 -0.23
N PHE A 16 4.66 -3.24 -1.09
CA PHE A 16 4.39 -3.25 -2.52
C PHE A 16 5.61 -3.76 -3.30
N SER A 17 5.38 -4.33 -4.48
CA SER A 17 6.41 -4.54 -5.48
C SER A 17 7.02 -3.20 -5.91
N ALA A 18 8.25 -3.23 -6.44
CA ALA A 18 8.93 -2.01 -6.90
C ALA A 18 8.10 -1.21 -7.92
N GLU A 19 7.38 -1.90 -8.81
CA GLU A 19 6.50 -1.29 -9.81
C GLU A 19 5.27 -0.64 -9.17
N ALA A 20 4.62 -1.32 -8.21
CA ALA A 20 3.45 -0.79 -7.51
C ALA A 20 3.83 0.33 -6.53
N GLU A 21 4.97 0.23 -5.85
CA GLU A 21 5.52 1.29 -5.00
C GLU A 21 5.80 2.56 -5.81
N ALA A 22 6.28 2.44 -7.05
CA ALA A 22 6.56 3.58 -7.93
C ALA A 22 5.31 4.41 -8.28
N THR A 23 4.11 3.82 -8.19
CA THR A 23 2.84 4.55 -8.39
C THR A 23 2.50 5.46 -7.22
N TYR A 24 3.14 5.25 -6.06
CA TYR A 24 2.88 5.93 -4.79
C TYR A 24 1.43 5.80 -4.29
N ASP A 25 0.63 4.90 -4.88
CA ASP A 25 -0.71 4.59 -4.40
C ASP A 25 -0.60 3.69 -3.16
N ARG A 26 -0.73 4.31 -1.99
CA ARG A 26 -0.64 3.63 -0.69
C ARG A 26 -1.99 3.06 -0.24
N SER A 27 -2.96 2.88 -1.14
CA SER A 27 -4.27 2.33 -0.81
C SER A 27 -4.22 0.82 -0.59
N ILE A 28 -5.14 0.29 0.23
CA ILE A 28 -5.34 -1.17 0.37
C ILE A 28 -5.69 -1.81 -0.98
N GLU A 29 -6.45 -1.11 -1.84
CA GLU A 29 -6.82 -1.62 -3.17
C GLU A 29 -5.58 -1.84 -4.05
N ALA A 30 -4.65 -0.89 -4.06
CA ALA A 30 -3.38 -1.01 -4.78
C ALA A 30 -2.56 -2.19 -4.24
N LEU A 31 -2.54 -2.39 -2.91
CA LEU A 31 -1.87 -3.55 -2.31
C LEU A 31 -2.54 -4.86 -2.75
N CYS A 32 -3.87 -4.92 -2.75
CA CYS A 32 -4.60 -6.11 -3.17
C CYS A 32 -4.36 -6.46 -4.65
N LYS A 33 -4.32 -5.46 -5.53
CA LYS A 33 -3.99 -5.65 -6.96
C LYS A 33 -2.56 -6.15 -7.13
N ASP A 34 -1.60 -5.55 -6.43
CA ASP A 34 -0.19 -5.97 -6.45
C ASP A 34 0.00 -7.41 -5.98
N ASN A 35 -0.82 -7.86 -5.02
CA ASN A 35 -0.81 -9.24 -4.51
C ASN A 35 -1.74 -10.20 -5.27
N GLY A 36 -2.41 -9.76 -6.35
CA GLY A 36 -3.32 -10.59 -7.16
C GLY A 36 -4.56 -11.08 -6.41
N LEU A 37 -5.00 -10.35 -5.38
CA LEU A 37 -6.16 -10.69 -4.57
C LEU A 37 -7.48 -10.23 -5.20
N ILE A 38 -7.42 -9.25 -6.12
CA ILE A 38 -8.53 -8.68 -6.87
C ILE A 38 -8.12 -8.32 -8.30
#